data_AF-A0A6G6GKX4-F1
#
_entry.id   AF-A0A6G6GKX4-F1
#
_cell.length_a   1.000
_cell.length_b   1.000
_cell.length_c   1.000
_cell.angle_alpha   90.00
_cell.angle_beta   90.00
_cell.angle_gamma   90.00
#
_symmetry.space_group_name_H-M   'P 1'
#
loop_
_entity.id
_entity.type
_entity.pdbx_description
1 polymer ?
#
loop_
_entity_poly.entity_id
_entity_poly.type
_entity_poly.pdbx_seq_one_letter_code
_entity_poly.pdbx_strand_id
1 'polypeptide(L)'
;MKNTQQKRIFAFIIDATIVGITSRMFENLFSSLIASKAYNVFDFEVTVSISSALLFYAVYFFSFDLTKKGVTVGKHLTKIEVTSEQSIKLTKLCLLKRTCIKLIGVIFLPISALVFLLTDGKTLHDYIVKTFTIEKKNS
;
A
#
# COMPACT_ATOMS: atom_id res chain seq x y z
N MET A 1 17.63 5.02 12.42
CA MET A 1 16.76 3.88 12.02
C MET A 1 15.39 3.90 12.70
N LYS A 2 15.28 3.97 14.04
CA LYS A 2 13.96 4.00 14.73
C LYS A 2 13.01 5.13 14.28
N ASN A 3 13.52 6.35 14.04
CA ASN A 3 12.71 7.49 13.58
C ASN A 3 12.09 7.26 12.19
N THR A 4 12.88 6.74 11.25
CA THR A 4 12.40 6.44 9.89
C THR A 4 11.35 5.32 9.88
N GLN A 5 11.50 4.31 10.74
CA GLN A 5 10.49 3.25 10.89
C GLN A 5 9.15 3.80 11.41
N GLN A 6 9.18 4.65 12.44
CA GLN A 6 7.99 5.30 12.97
C GLN A 6 7.31 6.17 11.90
N LYS A 7 8.09 6.96 11.15
CA LYS A 7 7.59 7.74 10.01
C LYS A 7 6.93 6.86 8.94
N ARG A 8 7.48 5.68 8.65
CA ARG A 8 6.89 4.72 7.71
C ARG A 8 5.56 4.16 8.20
N ILE A 9 5.46 3.80 9.48
CA ILE A 9 4.20 3.35 10.09
C ILE A 9 3.17 4.47 10.02
N PHE A 10 3.55 5.69 10.41
CA PHE A 10 2.65 6.84 10.37
C PHE A 10 2.19 7.18 8.95
N ALA A 11 3.10 7.14 7.97
CA ALA A 11 2.76 7.30 6.56
C ALA A 11 1.77 6.23 6.08
N PHE A 12 1.97 4.97 6.50
CA PHE A 12 1.05 3.88 6.18
C PHE A 12 -0.33 4.10 6.80
N ILE A 13 -0.41 4.53 8.07
CA ILE A 13 -1.68 4.84 8.74
C ILE A 13 -2.41 5.96 8.00
N ILE A 14 -1.72 7.07 7.68
CA ILE A 14 -2.32 8.18 6.92
C ILE A 14 -2.87 7.70 5.58
N ASP A 15 -2.06 6.98 4.80
CA ASP A 15 -2.48 6.49 3.48
C ASP A 15 -3.67 5.51 3.61
N ALA A 16 -3.65 4.63 4.61
CA ALA A 16 -4.73 3.68 4.88
C ALA A 16 -6.03 4.39 5.31
N THR A 17 -5.93 5.45 6.12
CA THR A 17 -7.08 6.28 6.50
C THR A 17 -7.67 7.00 5.29
N ILE A 18 -6.84 7.58 4.41
CA ILE A 18 -7.31 8.23 3.18
C ILE A 18 -8.05 7.21 2.30
N VAL A 19 -7.43 6.06 2.06
CA VAL A 19 -8.05 4.99 1.26
C VAL A 19 -9.36 4.54 1.89
N GLY A 20 -9.39 4.28 3.20
CA GLY A 20 -10.58 3.82 3.91
C GLY A 20 -11.73 4.83 3.88
N ILE A 21 -11.45 6.13 4.06
CA ILE A 21 -12.47 7.18 3.95
C ILE A 21 -13.00 7.23 2.51
N THR A 22 -12.12 7.26 1.51
CA THR A 22 -12.54 7.35 0.10
C THR A 22 -13.33 6.13 -0.36
N SER A 23 -12.91 4.92 0.02
CA SER A 23 -13.64 3.68 -0.30
C SER A 23 -14.99 3.64 0.39
N ARG A 24 -15.09 4.07 1.65
CA ARG A 24 -16.36 4.08 2.38
C ARG A 24 -17.34 5.10 1.83
N MET A 25 -16.86 6.28 1.45
CA MET A 25 -17.70 7.27 0.77
C MET A 25 -18.23 6.72 -0.55
N PHE A 26 -17.39 6.03 -1.33
CA PHE A 26 -17.81 5.40 -2.57
C PHE A 26 -18.85 4.30 -2.34
N GLU A 27 -18.64 3.41 -1.37
CA GLU A 27 -19.63 2.38 -1.00
C GLU A 27 -20.97 2.98 -0.63
N ASN A 28 -20.99 4.07 0.14
CA ASN A 28 -22.23 4.71 0.54
C ASN A 28 -23.00 5.31 -0.66
N LEU A 29 -22.28 5.87 -1.65
CA LEU A 29 -22.88 6.48 -2.84
C LEU A 29 -23.29 5.45 -3.90
N PHE A 30 -22.56 4.34 -4.01
CA PHE A 30 -22.68 3.36 -5.08
C PHE A 30 -22.98 1.95 -4.55
N SER A 31 -23.61 1.84 -3.38
CA SER A 31 -23.93 0.55 -2.73
C SER A 31 -24.69 -0.41 -3.64
N SER A 32 -25.54 0.11 -4.53
CA SER A 32 -26.30 -0.68 -5.51
C SER A 32 -25.46 -1.27 -6.65
N LEU A 33 -24.23 -0.77 -6.88
CA LEU A 33 -23.32 -1.27 -7.92
C LEU A 33 -22.39 -2.37 -7.43
N ILE A 34 -22.24 -2.54 -6.11
CA ILE A 34 -21.36 -3.54 -5.52
C ILE A 34 -22.13 -4.86 -5.43
N ALA A 35 -22.07 -5.63 -6.51
CA ALA A 35 -22.68 -6.96 -6.56
C ALA A 35 -21.85 -7.96 -5.74
N SER A 36 -22.44 -8.51 -4.69
CA SER A 36 -21.97 -9.73 -4.04
C SER A 36 -22.69 -10.93 -4.63
N LYS A 37 -21.96 -12.02 -4.89
CA LYS A 37 -22.55 -13.29 -5.30
C LYS A 37 -22.37 -14.30 -4.17
N ALA A 38 -23.49 -14.86 -3.70
CA ALA A 38 -23.49 -15.99 -2.79
C ALA A 38 -23.49 -17.29 -3.59
N TYR A 39 -22.65 -18.23 -3.20
CA TYR A 39 -22.58 -19.59 -3.74
C TYR A 39 -22.76 -20.57 -2.59
N ASN A 40 -23.66 -21.54 -2.74
CA ASN A 40 -23.80 -22.64 -1.80
C ASN A 40 -22.82 -23.76 -2.19
N VAL A 41 -21.86 -24.04 -1.31
CA VAL A 41 -20.82 -25.06 -1.51
C VAL A 41 -20.81 -25.96 -0.27
N PHE A 42 -21.25 -27.21 -0.43
CA PHE A 42 -21.26 -28.22 0.65
C PHE A 42 -21.85 -27.71 1.98
N ASP A 43 -23.06 -27.15 1.94
CA ASP A 43 -23.78 -26.54 3.08
C ASP A 43 -23.20 -25.22 3.64
N PHE A 44 -22.16 -24.68 3.04
CA PHE A 44 -21.64 -23.35 3.37
C PHE A 44 -22.08 -22.31 2.35
N GLU A 45 -22.59 -21.18 2.83
CA GLU A 45 -22.83 -19.99 2.02
C GLU A 45 -21.52 -19.20 1.88
N VAL A 46 -20.93 -19.26 0.68
CA VAL A 46 -19.71 -18.51 0.35
C VAL A 46 -20.11 -17.25 -0.40
N THR A 47 -19.97 -16.09 0.25
CA THR A 47 -20.19 -14.79 -0.40
C THR A 47 -18.88 -14.28 -0.99
N VAL A 48 -18.85 -14.13 -2.32
CA VAL A 48 -17.76 -13.49 -3.05
C VAL A 48 -18.15 -12.05 -3.36
N SER A 49 -17.33 -11.10 -2.91
CA SER A 49 -17.50 -9.68 -3.19
C SER A 49 -16.17 -9.04 -3.59
N ILE A 50 -16.25 -8.00 -4.41
CA ILE A 50 -15.08 -7.19 -4.75
C ILE A 50 -14.89 -6.18 -3.61
N SER A 51 -13.73 -6.23 -2.95
CA SER A 51 -13.39 -5.25 -1.93
C SER A 51 -13.14 -3.88 -2.57
N SER A 52 -14.05 -2.93 -2.35
CA SER A 52 -13.88 -1.54 -2.76
C SER A 52 -12.58 -0.97 -2.17
N ALA A 53 -12.29 -1.28 -0.91
CA ALA A 53 -11.08 -0.84 -0.22
C ALA A 53 -9.81 -1.32 -0.94
N LEU A 54 -9.76 -2.58 -1.38
CA LEU A 54 -8.61 -3.10 -2.13
C LEU A 54 -8.46 -2.43 -3.50
N LEU A 55 -9.58 -2.17 -4.19
CA LEU A 55 -9.60 -1.47 -5.47
C LEU A 55 -9.10 -0.02 -5.32
N PHE A 56 -9.63 0.72 -4.35
CA PHE A 56 -9.20 2.08 -4.05
C PHE A 56 -7.74 2.13 -3.56
N TYR A 57 -7.32 1.14 -2.79
CA TYR A 57 -5.92 0.99 -2.39
C TYR A 57 -5.03 0.84 -3.64
N ALA A 58 -5.38 -0.05 -4.57
CA ALA A 58 -4.64 -0.24 -5.82
C ALA A 58 -4.56 1.05 -6.63
N VAL A 59 -5.72 1.68 -6.91
CA VAL A 59 -5.80 2.94 -7.66
C VAL A 59 -4.93 4.02 -7.01
N TYR A 60 -5.07 4.23 -5.70
CA TYR A 60 -4.30 5.23 -4.96
C TYR A 60 -2.79 5.03 -5.14
N PHE A 61 -2.25 3.84 -4.82
CA PHE A 61 -0.81 3.61 -4.90
C PHE A 61 -0.28 3.62 -6.34
N PHE A 62 -1.00 3.04 -7.30
CA PHE A 62 -0.59 3.09 -8.71
C PHE A 62 -0.58 4.52 -9.27
N SER A 63 -1.58 5.34 -8.93
CA SER A 63 -1.61 6.74 -9.35
C SER A 63 -0.39 7.51 -8.84
N PHE A 64 0.01 7.32 -7.57
CA PHE A 64 1.21 7.97 -7.03
C PHE A 64 2.51 7.45 -7.61
N ASP A 65 2.61 6.15 -7.92
CA ASP A 65 3.78 5.59 -8.60
C ASP A 65 3.97 6.16 -10.01
N LEU A 66 2.87 6.34 -10.75
CA LEU A 66 2.89 6.86 -12.12
C LEU A 66 3.16 8.37 -12.18
N THR A 67 2.65 9.15 -11.22
CA THR A 67 2.64 10.62 -11.27
C THR A 67 3.65 11.29 -10.34
N LYS A 68 3.92 10.71 -9.15
CA LYS A 68 4.73 11.32 -8.08
C LYS A 68 5.88 10.42 -7.61
N LYS A 69 6.31 9.48 -8.46
CA LYS A 69 7.42 8.54 -8.17
C LYS A 69 7.22 7.78 -6.85
N GLY A 70 5.97 7.45 -6.51
CA GLY A 70 5.62 6.68 -5.32
C GLY A 70 5.67 7.47 -4.01
N VAL A 71 5.75 8.81 -4.07
CA VAL A 71 5.58 9.70 -2.92
C VAL A 71 4.08 9.95 -2.71
N THR A 72 3.47 9.16 -1.83
CA THR A 72 2.07 9.28 -1.41
C THR A 72 1.86 10.43 -0.43
N VAL A 73 0.61 10.75 -0.10
CA VAL A 73 0.27 11.81 0.87
C VAL A 73 0.93 11.54 2.22
N GLY A 74 0.81 10.31 2.75
CA GLY A 74 1.41 9.94 4.02
C GLY A 74 2.94 10.06 4.02
N LYS A 75 3.59 9.69 2.91
CA LYS A 75 5.05 9.84 2.76
C LYS A 75 5.48 11.29 2.62
N HIS A 76 4.68 12.10 1.92
CA HIS A 76 4.92 13.52 1.78
C HIS A 76 4.88 14.23 3.15
N LEU A 77 3.83 13.97 3.94
CA LEU A 77 3.65 14.55 5.27
C LEU A 77 4.74 14.12 6.26
N THR A 78 5.18 12.86 6.18
CA THR A 78 6.26 12.34 7.04
C THR A 78 7.67 12.64 6.52
N LYS A 79 7.77 13.36 5.39
CA LYS A 79 9.03 13.74 4.73
C LYS A 79 9.95 12.54 4.46
N ILE A 80 9.37 11.42 4.03
CA ILE A 80 10.12 10.23 3.63
C ILE A 80 9.95 9.96 2.14
N GLU A 81 10.95 9.34 1.53
CA GLU A 81 10.88 8.90 0.14
C GLU A 81 11.55 7.54 -0.05
N VAL A 82 11.18 6.86 -1.13
CA VAL A 82 11.75 5.56 -1.49
C VAL A 82 12.88 5.80 -2.47
N THR A 83 14.03 5.17 -2.21
CA THR A 83 15.19 5.19 -3.09
C THR A 83 15.68 3.76 -3.37
N SER A 84 16.52 3.59 -4.39
CA SER A 84 17.10 2.30 -4.77
C SER A 84 18.41 2.05 -4.00
N GLU A 85 18.64 0.80 -3.58
CA GLU A 85 19.92 0.37 -2.99
C GLU A 85 21.10 0.48 -3.99
N GLN A 86 20.82 0.44 -5.29
CA GLN A 86 21.86 0.42 -6.33
C GLN A 86 22.27 1.82 -6.82
N SER A 87 21.82 2.91 -6.17
CA SER A 87 22.02 4.30 -6.64
C SER A 87 21.44 4.60 -8.03
N ILE A 88 20.64 3.69 -8.59
CA ILE A 88 19.95 3.85 -9.86
C ILE A 88 18.64 4.60 -9.60
N LYS A 89 18.33 5.62 -10.41
CA LYS A 89 17.04 6.31 -10.35
C LYS A 89 15.90 5.29 -10.46
N LEU A 90 14.97 5.32 -9.50
CA LEU A 90 13.77 4.46 -9.52
C LEU A 90 12.99 4.67 -10.80
N THR A 91 12.94 3.64 -11.64
CA THR A 91 12.13 3.63 -12.86
C THR A 91 10.66 3.42 -12.51
N LYS A 92 9.75 3.89 -13.38
CA LYS A 92 8.31 3.68 -13.19
C LYS A 92 7.96 2.20 -13.07
N LEU A 93 8.59 1.35 -13.88
CA LEU A 93 8.39 -0.10 -13.83
C LEU A 93 8.77 -0.69 -12.46
N CYS A 94 9.85 -0.20 -11.85
CA CYS A 94 10.31 -0.61 -10.54
C CYS A 94 9.27 -0.28 -9.46
N LEU A 95 8.71 0.94 -9.50
CA LEU A 95 7.64 1.38 -8.61
C LEU A 95 6.36 0.53 -8.79
N LEU A 96 5.92 0.30 -10.03
CA LEU A 96 4.75 -0.54 -10.31
C LEU A 96 4.91 -1.96 -9.76
N LYS A 97 6.07 -2.60 -9.98
CA LYS A 97 6.37 -3.93 -9.40
C LYS A 97 6.29 -3.90 -7.87
N ARG A 98 6.83 -2.84 -7.25
CA ARG A 98 6.77 -2.63 -5.80
C ARG A 98 5.33 -2.54 -5.31
N THR A 99 4.45 -1.83 -6.02
CA THR A 99 3.02 -1.73 -5.66
C THR A 99 2.25 -3.02 -5.88
N CYS A 100 2.54 -3.81 -6.92
CA CYS A 100 1.96 -5.15 -7.08
C CYS A 100 2.25 -6.04 -5.87
N ILE A 101 3.50 -6.06 -5.40
CA ILE A 101 3.88 -6.84 -4.22
C ILE A 101 3.26 -6.26 -2.95
N LYS A 102 3.16 -4.92 -2.87
CA LYS A 102 2.50 -4.24 -1.75
C LYS A 102 1.02 -4.61 -1.64
N LEU A 103 0.33 -4.80 -2.77
CA LEU A 103 -1.07 -5.25 -2.80
C LEU A 103 -1.21 -6.64 -2.20
N ILE A 104 -0.34 -7.58 -2.59
CA ILE A 104 -0.28 -8.91 -1.99
C ILE A 104 0.00 -8.80 -0.48
N GLY A 105 0.93 -7.93 -0.09
CA GLY A 105 1.28 -7.69 1.31
C GLY A 105 0.12 -7.15 2.15
N VAL A 106 -0.82 -6.39 1.57
CA VAL A 106 -2.00 -5.89 2.29
C VAL A 106 -3.04 -6.98 2.51
N ILE A 107 -3.19 -7.93 1.57
CA ILE A 107 -4.06 -9.09 1.77
C ILE A 107 -3.59 -9.90 2.98
N PHE A 108 -2.27 -10.01 3.16
CA PHE A 108 -1.63 -10.70 4.27
C PHE A 108 -0.98 -9.72 5.26
N LEU A 109 -1.73 -8.70 5.69
CA LEU A 109 -1.22 -7.61 6.54
C LEU A 109 -0.50 -8.10 7.81
N PRO A 110 -0.99 -9.11 8.57
CA PRO A 110 -0.27 -9.61 9.74
C PRO A 110 1.13 -10.14 9.41
N ILE A 111 1.26 -10.86 8.29
CA ILE A 111 2.55 -11.38 7.81
C ILE A 111 3.45 -10.21 7.39
N SER A 112 2.91 -9.23 6.66
CA SER A 112 3.65 -8.05 6.23
C SER A 112 4.17 -7.22 7.40
N ALA A 113 3.36 -7.05 8.46
CA ALA A 113 3.73 -6.36 9.68
C ALA A 113 4.82 -7.11 10.45
N LEU A 114 4.72 -8.44 10.55
CA LEU A 114 5.74 -9.27 11.19
C LEU A 114 7.08 -9.16 10.44
N VAL A 115 7.06 -9.27 9.11
CA VAL A 115 8.28 -9.04 8.30
C VAL A 115 8.86 -7.66 8.57
N PHE A 116 8.03 -6.61 8.62
CA PHE A 116 8.48 -5.25 8.91
C PHE A 116 9.17 -5.13 10.26
N LEU A 117 8.62 -5.75 11.31
CA LEU A 117 9.20 -5.72 12.65
C LEU A 117 10.50 -6.51 12.75
N LEU A 118 10.59 -7.67 12.09
CA LEU A 118 11.78 -8.53 12.12
C LEU A 118 12.92 -8.03 11.23
N THR A 119 12.63 -7.19 10.24
CA THR A 119 13.62 -6.78 9.22
C THR A 119 13.99 -5.30 9.30
N ASP A 120 14.04 -4.75 10.51
CA ASP A 120 14.39 -3.35 10.77
C ASP A 120 13.60 -2.35 9.91
N GLY A 121 12.33 -2.64 9.69
CA GLY A 121 11.42 -1.80 8.95
C GLY A 121 11.55 -1.88 7.44
N LYS A 122 12.16 -2.92 6.88
CA LYS A 122 12.01 -3.29 5.47
C LYS A 122 10.71 -4.09 5.28
N THR A 123 10.09 -3.99 4.12
CA THR A 123 8.90 -4.78 3.76
C THR A 123 9.23 -5.75 2.63
N LEU A 124 8.38 -6.75 2.38
CA LEU A 124 8.58 -7.72 1.30
C LEU A 124 8.87 -7.07 -0.05
N HIS A 125 8.10 -6.03 -0.41
CA HIS A 125 8.31 -5.29 -1.65
C HIS A 125 9.61 -4.48 -1.66
N ASP A 126 10.16 -4.12 -0.50
CA ASP A 126 11.46 -3.43 -0.43
C ASP A 126 12.60 -4.40 -0.74
N TYR A 127 12.52 -5.65 -0.23
CA TYR A 127 13.48 -6.70 -0.51
C TYR A 127 13.50 -7.14 -1.98
N ILE A 128 12.33 -7.45 -2.52
CA ILE A 128 12.21 -7.97 -3.89
C ILE A 128 12.66 -6.92 -4.91
N VAL A 129 12.35 -5.65 -4.65
CA VAL A 129 12.64 -4.55 -5.57
C VAL A 129 13.95 -3.83 -5.23
N LYS A 130 14.66 -4.25 -4.18
CA LYS A 130 15.93 -3.66 -3.70
C LYS A 130 15.80 -2.15 -3.48
N THR A 131 14.81 -1.77 -2.69
CA THR A 131 14.52 -0.37 -2.33
C THR A 131 14.58 -0.17 -0.82
N PHE A 132 14.87 1.06 -0.40
CA PHE A 132 14.81 1.46 0.99
C PHE A 132 14.19 2.84 1.13
N THR A 133 13.73 3.16 2.34
CA THR A 133 13.10 4.46 2.62
C THR A 133 14.09 5.35 3.36
N ILE A 134 14.22 6.59 2.92
CA ILE A 134 15.08 7.62 3.52
C ILE A 134 14.25 8.83 3.94
N GLU A 135 14.79 9.61 4.86
CA GLU A 135 14.24 10.92 5.21
C GLU A 135 14.75 11.95 4.20
N LYS A 136 13.84 12.77 3.66
CA LYS A 136 14.23 13.89 2.80
C LYS A 136 15.06 14.87 3.63
N LYS A 137 16.30 15.15 3.19
CA LYS A 137 17.03 16.31 3.68
C LYS A 137 16.28 17.56 3.21
N ASN A 138 15.90 18.44 4.13
CA ASN A 138 15.41 19.76 3.77
C ASN A 138 16.50 20.41 2.90
N SER A 139 16.19 20.69 1.65
CA SER A 139 16.99 21.58 0.81
C SER A 139 16.36 22.95 0.81
#